data_AF-A0A2S9GK95-F1
#
_entry.id   AF-A0A2S9GK95-F1
#
_cell.length_a   1.000
_cell.length_b   1.000
_cell.length_c   1.000
_cell.angle_alpha   90.00
_cell.angle_beta   90.00
_cell.angle_gamma   90.00
#
_symmetry.space_group_name_H-M   'P 1'
#
loop_
_entity.id
_entity.type
_entity.pdbx_description
1 polymer ?
#
loop_
_entity_poly.entity_id
_entity_poly.type
_entity_poly.pdbx_seq_one_letter_code
_entity_poly.pdbx_strand_id
1 'polypeptide(L)' 'AQPVVTDGDLNLEVLDVTGPFPKDAVQSALNDLTKKLNDNYPLGIQADSVEVTDSGVVGTFSSRDASIPNEDANPCFARL' A
#
# COMPACT_ATOMS: atom_id res chain seq x y z
N ALA A 1 2.72 14.68 1.53
CA ALA A 1 3.28 13.39 1.98
C ALA A 1 3.98 12.73 0.80
N GLN A 2 4.98 11.89 1.04
CA GLN A 2 5.66 11.10 0.00
C GLN A 2 5.36 9.61 0.18
N PRO A 3 5.18 8.85 -0.89
CA PRO A 3 5.08 7.40 -0.80
C PRO A 3 6.45 6.79 -0.51
N VAL A 4 6.49 5.80 0.38
CA VAL A 4 7.69 5.04 0.73
C VAL A 4 7.33 3.57 0.86
N VAL A 5 8.27 2.68 0.54
CA VAL A 5 8.13 1.24 0.81
C VAL A 5 8.91 0.90 2.07
N THR A 6 8.29 0.18 2.99
CA THR A 6 8.93 -0.29 4.23
C THR A 6 8.43 -1.69 4.54
N ASP A 7 9.34 -2.64 4.67
CA ASP A 7 9.03 -4.04 5.01
C ASP A 7 7.97 -4.71 4.11
N GLY A 8 7.91 -4.31 2.83
CA GLY A 8 6.94 -4.83 1.87
C GLY A 8 5.59 -4.09 1.87
N ASP A 9 5.42 -3.06 2.69
CA ASP A 9 4.22 -2.23 2.74
C ASP A 9 4.41 -0.90 2.01
N LEU A 10 3.36 -0.46 1.30
CA LEU A 10 3.29 0.90 0.79
C LEU A 10 2.81 1.84 1.90
N ASN A 11 3.65 2.78 2.30
CA ASN A 11 3.37 3.77 3.34
C ASN A 11 3.41 5.20 2.80
N LEU A 12 2.94 6.14 3.61
CA LEU A 12 2.98 7.58 3.32
C LEU A 12 3.68 8.31 4.46
N GLU A 13 4.73 9.05 4.14
CA GLU A 13 5.47 9.88 5.10
C GLU A 13 5.05 11.34 4.96
N VAL A 14 4.67 11.95 6.08
CA VAL A 14 4.30 13.36 6.13
C VAL A 14 5.54 14.23 6.01
N LEU A 15 5.65 14.94 4.89
CA LEU A 15 6.68 15.95 4.68
C LEU A 15 6.38 17.22 5.47
N ASP A 16 5.20 17.79 5.24
CA ASP A 16 4.72 19.02 5.86
C ASP A 16 3.21 18.96 6.11
N VAL A 17 2.73 19.77 7.06
CA VAL A 17 1.31 19.89 7.41
C VAL A 17 0.94 21.35 7.54
N THR A 18 -0.06 21.76 6.77
CA THR A 18 -0.76 23.03 6.96
C THR A 18 -2.18 22.74 7.42
N GLY A 19 -2.57 23.22 8.60
CA GLY A 19 -3.91 23.03 9.14
C GLY A 19 -3.94 22.96 10.67
N PRO A 20 -5.13 22.64 11.24
CA PRO A 20 -5.31 22.64 12.70
C PRO A 20 -4.74 21.39 13.39
N PHE A 21 -4.33 20.38 12.63
CA PHE A 21 -3.86 19.11 13.17
C PHE A 21 -2.33 19.08 13.29
N PRO A 22 -1.79 18.51 14.38
CA PRO A 22 -0.36 18.32 14.51
C PRO A 22 0.15 17.26 13.54
N LYS A 23 1.41 17.38 13.12
CA LYS A 23 2.07 16.47 12.17
C LYS A 23 1.94 15.00 12.58
N ASP A 24 2.10 14.70 13.87
CA ASP A 24 2.06 13.34 14.41
C ASP A 24 0.66 12.71 14.28
N ALA A 25 -0.41 13.50 14.50
CA ALA A 25 -1.78 13.02 14.33
C ALA A 25 -2.08 12.70 12.86
N VAL A 26 -1.60 13.54 11.94
CA VAL A 26 -1.72 13.30 10.49
C VAL A 26 -0.94 12.04 10.10
N GLN A 27 0.29 11.88 10.61
CA GLN A 27 1.10 10.69 10.34
C GLN A 27 0.42 9.42 10.84
N SER A 28 -0.16 9.44 12.05
CA SER A 28 -0.90 8.29 12.58
C SER A 28 -2.10 7.92 11.71
N ALA A 29 -2.86 8.91 11.25
CA ALA A 29 -4.01 8.68 10.37
C ALA A 29 -3.58 8.11 9.01
N LEU A 30 -2.46 8.57 8.44
CA LEU A 30 -1.90 8.00 7.21
C LEU A 30 -1.42 6.56 7.42
N ASN A 31 -0.76 6.27 8.54
CA ASN A 31 -0.34 4.91 8.89
C ASN A 31 -1.55 3.96 8.99
N ASP A 32 -2.63 4.39 9.64
CA ASP A 32 -3.85 3.58 9.77
C ASP A 32 -4.52 3.35 8.41
N LEU A 33 -4.49 4.34 7.52
CA LEU A 33 -5.00 4.23 6.16
C LEU A 33 -4.17 3.25 5.33
N THR A 34 -2.84 3.44 5.31
CA THR A 34 -1.94 2.60 4.51
C THR A 34 -1.95 1.17 5.01
N LYS A 35 -1.95 0.97 6.34
CA LYS A 35 -2.12 -0.37 6.93
C LYS A 35 -3.39 -1.06 6.43
N LYS A 36 -4.54 -0.39 6.45
CA LYS A 36 -5.77 -0.97 5.91
C LYS A 36 -5.64 -1.32 4.43
N LEU A 37 -4.96 -0.52 3.63
CA LEU A 37 -4.74 -0.83 2.22
C LEU A 37 -3.84 -2.06 2.04
N ASN A 38 -2.71 -2.12 2.76
CA ASN A 38 -1.77 -3.23 2.71
C ASN A 38 -2.41 -4.54 3.22
N ASP A 39 -3.17 -4.49 4.32
CA ASP A 39 -3.89 -5.65 4.89
C ASP A 39 -4.92 -6.26 3.91
N ASN A 40 -5.37 -5.49 2.92
CA ASN A 40 -6.33 -5.93 1.91
C ASN A 40 -5.67 -6.44 0.61
N TYR A 41 -4.33 -6.42 0.51
CA TYR A 41 -3.66 -7.01 -0.64
C TYR A 41 -3.75 -8.54 -0.60
N PRO A 42 -4.39 -9.17 -1.60
CA PRO A 42 -4.52 -10.62 -1.61
C PRO A 42 -3.18 -11.29 -1.91
N LEU A 43 -3.07 -12.59 -1.64
CA LEU A 43 -1.95 -13.43 -2.08
C LEU A 43 -0.56 -12.99 -1.59
N GLY A 44 -0.48 -12.34 -0.42
CA GLY A 44 0.81 -11.88 0.10
C GLY A 44 1.56 -10.97 -0.87
N ILE A 45 0.82 -10.17 -1.65
CA ILE A 45 1.40 -9.14 -2.48
C ILE A 45 2.09 -8.13 -1.57
N GLN A 46 3.35 -7.85 -1.88
CA GLN A 46 4.20 -6.90 -1.18
C GLN A 46 4.66 -5.82 -2.17
N ALA A 47 4.80 -4.59 -1.70
CA ALA A 47 5.43 -3.51 -2.44
C ALA A 47 6.95 -3.73 -2.46
N ASP A 48 7.54 -3.75 -3.66
CA ASP A 48 8.99 -3.83 -3.84
C ASP A 48 9.62 -2.44 -3.94
N SER A 49 8.94 -1.52 -4.62
CA SER A 49 9.42 -0.15 -4.83
C SER A 49 8.29 0.82 -5.13
N VAL A 50 8.54 2.10 -4.85
CA VAL A 50 7.67 3.19 -5.25
C VAL A 50 8.51 4.37 -5.74
N GLU A 51 8.10 4.95 -6.86
CA GLU A 51 8.77 6.08 -7.49
C GLU A 51 7.75 7.17 -7.84
N VAL A 52 8.09 8.41 -7.49
CA VAL A 52 7.33 9.58 -7.94
C VAL A 52 7.97 10.08 -9.24
N THR A 53 7.17 10.10 -10.29
CA THR A 53 7.54 10.58 -11.63
C THR A 53 6.85 11.91 -11.92
N ASP A 54 7.23 12.58 -13.00
CA ASP A 54 6.62 13.84 -13.43
C ASP A 54 5.11 13.70 -13.73
N SER A 55 4.65 12.51 -14.12
CA SER A 55 3.26 12.24 -14.50
C SER A 55 2.43 11.50 -13.45
N GLY A 56 3.03 11.03 -12.36
CA GLY A 56 2.33 10.22 -11.37
C GLY A 56 3.24 9.35 -10.51
N VAL A 57 2.67 8.32 -9.90
CA VAL A 57 3.39 7.40 -9.01
C VAL A 57 3.43 6.02 -9.65
N VAL A 58 4.62 5.43 -9.71
CA VAL A 58 4.84 4.06 -10.17
C VAL A 58 5.15 3.20 -8.96
N GLY A 59 4.37 2.14 -8.74
CA GLY A 59 4.62 1.14 -7.71
C GLY A 59 4.88 -0.22 -8.33
N THR A 60 5.95 -0.88 -7.90
CA THR A 60 6.23 -2.29 -8.26
C THR A 60 5.83 -3.16 -7.09
N PHE A 61 5.06 -4.21 -7.38
CA PHE A 61 4.59 -5.16 -6.39
C PHE A 61 4.92 -6.58 -6.84
N SER A 62 5.29 -7.43 -5.89
CA SER A 62 5.54 -8.84 -6.15
C SER A 62 4.79 -9.72 -5.16
N SER A 63 4.58 -10.96 -5.56
CA SER A 63 4.09 -12.03 -4.70
C SER A 63 4.93 -13.27 -5.01
N ARG A 64 5.29 -14.04 -3.98
CA ARG A 64 6.13 -15.22 -4.10
C ARG A 64 5.48 -16.39 -3.38
N ASP A 65 5.49 -17.56 -4.04
CA ASP A 65 4.97 -18.81 -3.50
C ASP A 65 3.53 -18.71 -2.96
N ALA A 66 2.73 -17.78 -3.48
CA ALA A 66 1.37 -17.57 -3.01
C ALA A 66 0.45 -18.69 -3.50
N SER A 67 -0.31 -19.25 -2.56
CA SER A 67 -1.35 -20.22 -2.89
C SER A 67 -2.54 -19.50 -3.52
N ILE A 68 -2.75 -19.72 -4.82
CA ILE A 68 -3.89 -19.14 -5.54
C ILE A 68 -5.17 -19.87 -5.06
N PRO A 69 -6.17 -19.15 -4.53
CA PRO A 69 -7.42 -19.75 -4.09
C PRO A 69 -8.22 -20.25 -5.31
N ASN A 70 -8.95 -21.35 -5.12
CA ASN A 70 -9.88 -21.86 -6.13
C ASN A 70 -10.96 -20.81 -6.46
N GLU A 71 -11.48 -20.84 -7.69
CA GLU A 71 -12.40 -19.82 -8.25
C GLU A 71 -13.59 -19.47 -7.34
N ASP A 72 -14.12 -20.46 -6.62
CA ASP A 72 -15.29 -20.29 -5.74
C ASP A 72 -14.99 -19.51 -4.43
N ALA A 73 -13.72 -19.36 -4.06
CA ALA A 73 -13.32 -18.81 -2.76
C ALA A 73 -13.06 -17.30 -2.78
N ASN A 74 -12.77 -16.70 -3.94
CA ASN A 74 -12.53 -15.26 -4.04
C ASN A 74 -12.89 -14.70 -5.43
N PRO A 75 -13.78 -13.69 -5.52
CA PRO A 75 -14.28 -13.16 -6.79
C PRO A 75 -13.19 -12.53 -7.68
N CYS A 76 -12.07 -12.09 -7.10
CA CYS A 76 -10.91 -11.64 -7.88
C CYS A 76 -10.30 -12.76 -8.74
N PHE A 77 -10.53 -14.02 -8.38
CA PHE A 77 -9.98 -15.22 -9.05
C PHE A 77 -11.05 -16.02 -9.80
N ALA A 78 -12.30 -15.56 -9.88
CA ALA A 78 -13.42 -16.30 -10.47
C ALA A 78 -13.40 -16.38 -12.02
N ARG A 79 -12.27 -16.08 -12.67
CA ARG A 79 -12.08 -16.03 -14.13
C ARG A 79 -10.68 -16.48 -14.58
N LEU A 80 -10.02 -17.33 -13.80
CA LEU A 80 -8.66 -17.82 -14.06
C LEU A 80 -8.72 -19.21 -14.69
#